data_AF-A0A1S2Y217-F1
#
_entry.id   AF-A0A1S2Y217-F1
#
_cell.length_a   1.000
_cell.length_b   1.000
_cell.length_c   1.000
_cell.angle_alpha   90.00
_cell.angle_beta   90.00
_cell.angle_gamma   90.00
#
_symmetry.space_group_name_H-M   'P 1'
#
loop_
_entity.id
_entity.type
_entity.pdbx_description
1 polymer ?
#
loop_
_entity_poly.entity_id
_entity_poly.type
_entity_poly.pdbx_seq_one_letter_code
_entity_poly.pdbx_strand_id
1 'polypeptide(L)'
;MEQGDAKSPSNSQQTVSDDDEIDYSTKPEFYDPELDDKDEKWIHKKKHGCDSDAVLCCPACFTTLCLECQRHEKYLTQYRAIFVVNCKIENKQVPRQSSSSSRSRKRNRSNEAFDGSDAVSTSNETLKQVCCSICSTEVGVIDEDEVYHFFNVLPSES
;
A
#
# COMPACT_ATOMS: atom_id res chain seq x y z
N MET A 1 53.26 -44.54 -18.62
CA MET A 1 54.09 -43.33 -18.48
C MET A 1 53.34 -42.19 -19.15
N GLU A 2 53.37 -41.05 -18.47
CA GLU A 2 52.48 -39.89 -18.53
C GLU A 2 52.48 -39.02 -19.82
N GLN A 3 51.63 -37.98 -19.73
CA GLN A 3 51.57 -36.68 -20.44
C GLN A 3 50.68 -36.69 -21.70
N GLY A 4 49.52 -36.01 -21.76
CA GLY A 4 48.96 -34.94 -20.95
C GLY A 4 49.46 -33.58 -21.43
N ASP A 5 48.69 -32.89 -22.30
CA ASP A 5 48.71 -31.43 -22.43
C ASP A 5 47.38 -30.92 -23.03
N ALA A 6 46.71 -30.09 -22.24
CA ALA A 6 45.41 -29.50 -22.51
C ALA A 6 45.53 -28.35 -23.52
N LYS A 7 44.64 -28.36 -24.50
CA LYS A 7 44.48 -27.30 -25.50
C LYS A 7 43.79 -26.09 -24.85
N SER A 8 44.57 -25.15 -24.33
CA SER A 8 44.04 -23.86 -23.87
C SER A 8 43.71 -22.96 -25.07
N PRO A 9 42.47 -22.45 -25.22
CA PRO A 9 42.19 -21.41 -26.19
C PRO A 9 42.59 -20.06 -25.57
N SER A 10 43.76 -19.55 -25.90
CA SER A 10 44.10 -18.15 -25.63
C SER A 10 43.41 -17.30 -26.69
N ASN A 11 42.12 -17.01 -26.49
CA ASN A 11 41.46 -15.91 -27.19
C ASN A 11 41.82 -14.65 -26.42
N SER A 12 42.93 -14.02 -26.79
CA SER A 12 43.32 -12.70 -26.30
C SER A 12 42.21 -11.73 -26.64
N GLN A 13 41.32 -11.46 -25.67
CA GLN A 13 40.38 -10.37 -25.75
C GLN A 13 41.20 -9.09 -25.84
N GLN A 14 41.24 -8.53 -27.05
CA GLN A 14 41.72 -7.19 -27.31
C GLN A 14 40.80 -6.25 -26.54
N THR A 15 41.23 -5.83 -25.37
CA THR A 15 40.59 -4.74 -24.63
C THR A 15 40.85 -3.47 -25.43
N VAL A 16 39.90 -3.09 -26.27
CA VAL A 16 39.80 -1.73 -26.79
C VAL A 16 39.46 -0.84 -25.59
N SER A 17 40.43 -0.08 -25.10
CA SER A 17 40.13 1.05 -24.22
C SER A 17 39.86 2.24 -25.11
N ASP A 18 38.61 2.38 -25.54
CA ASP A 18 38.09 3.64 -26.08
C ASP A 18 38.01 4.63 -24.90
N ASP A 19 39.16 5.19 -24.55
CA ASP A 19 39.26 6.40 -23.73
C ASP A 19 38.90 7.58 -24.65
N ASP A 20 37.61 7.69 -24.96
CA ASP A 20 37.04 8.85 -25.64
C ASP A 20 37.31 10.07 -24.75
N GLU A 21 38.16 10.98 -25.22
CA GLU A 21 38.48 12.25 -24.56
C GLU A 21 37.18 13.01 -24.30
N ILE A 22 36.79 13.12 -23.03
CA ILE A 22 35.53 13.78 -22.63
C ILE A 22 35.65 15.27 -22.95
N ASP A 23 34.97 15.73 -23.99
CA ASP A 23 34.88 17.15 -24.33
C ASP A 23 34.06 17.91 -23.27
N TYR A 24 34.77 18.48 -22.30
CA TYR A 24 34.18 19.35 -21.27
C TYR A 24 33.71 20.72 -21.80
N SER A 25 33.92 21.02 -23.10
CA SER A 25 33.51 22.29 -23.69
C SER A 25 32.00 22.40 -23.87
N THR A 26 31.30 21.26 -23.94
CA THR A 26 29.83 21.20 -23.87
C THR A 26 29.45 20.52 -22.56
N LYS A 27 29.04 21.30 -21.56
CA LYS A 27 28.57 20.73 -20.29
C LYS A 27 27.35 19.85 -20.58
N PRO A 28 27.40 18.52 -20.33
CA PRO A 28 26.22 17.69 -20.47
C PRO A 28 25.15 18.26 -19.55
N GLU A 29 23.98 18.60 -20.10
CA GLU A 29 22.83 18.90 -19.27
C GLU A 29 22.41 17.58 -18.62
N PHE A 30 22.79 17.42 -17.35
CA PHE A 30 22.53 16.20 -16.58
C PHE A 30 21.04 16.01 -16.22
N TYR A 31 20.14 16.77 -16.84
CA TYR A 31 18.69 16.74 -16.62
C TYR A 31 17.98 16.70 -17.98
N ASP A 32 17.03 15.79 -18.16
CA ASP A 32 16.12 15.79 -19.30
C ASP A 32 14.96 16.76 -19.00
N PRO A 33 14.83 17.88 -19.75
CA PRO A 33 13.78 18.88 -19.51
C PRO A 33 12.36 18.34 -19.67
N GLU A 34 12.18 17.21 -20.38
CA GLU A 34 10.88 16.59 -20.62
C GLU A 34 10.56 15.46 -19.64
N LEU A 35 11.48 15.12 -18.73
CA LEU A 35 11.30 14.00 -17.81
C LEU A 35 10.09 14.24 -16.89
N ASP A 36 9.97 15.46 -16.36
CA ASP A 36 8.86 15.86 -15.51
C ASP A 36 7.51 15.73 -16.25
N ASP A 37 7.44 16.19 -17.52
CA ASP A 37 6.24 16.07 -18.35
C ASP A 37 5.85 14.61 -18.64
N LYS A 38 6.85 13.73 -18.80
CA LYS A 38 6.63 12.29 -19.03
C LYS A 38 6.10 11.63 -17.75
N ASP A 39 6.67 11.98 -16.61
CA ASP A 39 6.28 11.45 -15.30
C ASP A 39 4.88 11.91 -14.89
N GLU A 40 4.55 13.20 -15.10
CA GLU A 40 3.20 13.74 -14.86
C GLU A 40 2.15 12.97 -15.68
N LYS A 41 2.38 12.80 -16.98
CA LYS A 41 1.48 12.02 -17.85
C LYS A 41 1.34 10.57 -17.39
N TRP A 42 2.42 9.97 -16.88
CA TRP A 42 2.39 8.62 -16.34
C TRP A 42 1.52 8.52 -15.08
N ILE A 43 1.65 9.46 -14.14
CA ILE A 43 0.84 9.51 -12.91
C ILE A 43 -0.64 9.76 -13.25
N HIS A 44 -0.94 10.71 -14.13
CA HIS A 44 -2.32 10.98 -14.56
C HIS A 44 -2.99 9.77 -15.20
N LYS A 45 -2.24 9.03 -16.04
CA LYS A 45 -2.71 7.78 -16.62
C LYS A 45 -2.94 6.70 -15.56
N LYS A 46 -2.06 6.65 -14.54
CA LYS A 46 -2.16 5.70 -13.43
C LYS A 46 -3.37 5.99 -12.53
N LYS A 47 -3.66 7.27 -12.26
CA LYS A 47 -4.78 7.75 -11.43
C LYS A 47 -6.14 7.79 -12.14
N HIS A 48 -6.20 7.46 -13.42
CA HIS A 48 -7.41 7.47 -14.25
C HIS A 48 -8.23 8.79 -14.22
N GLY A 49 -7.61 9.92 -13.85
CA GLY A 49 -8.29 11.21 -13.69
C GLY A 49 -9.30 11.26 -12.53
N CYS A 50 -9.20 10.36 -11.56
CA CYS A 50 -10.02 10.40 -10.36
C CYS A 50 -9.39 11.28 -9.29
N ASP A 51 -10.19 12.16 -8.68
CA ASP A 51 -9.77 12.98 -7.55
C ASP A 51 -9.57 12.07 -6.32
N SER A 52 -8.30 11.75 -6.03
CA SER A 52 -7.90 11.00 -4.84
C SER A 52 -7.74 11.96 -3.66
N ASP A 53 -8.37 11.69 -2.51
CA ASP A 53 -8.23 12.57 -1.34
C ASP A 53 -6.83 12.55 -0.73
N ALA A 54 -6.12 11.42 -0.85
CA ALA A 54 -4.80 11.23 -0.29
C ALA A 54 -4.04 10.10 -0.99
N VAL A 55 -2.72 10.07 -0.77
CA VAL A 55 -1.87 8.89 -1.02
C VAL A 55 -1.62 8.19 0.31
N LEU A 56 -1.85 6.87 0.37
CA LEU A 56 -1.70 6.09 1.61
C LEU A 56 -0.38 5.34 1.64
N CYS A 57 0.35 5.48 2.74
CA CYS A 57 1.62 4.81 2.99
C CYS A 57 1.57 3.91 4.23
N CYS A 58 2.36 2.84 4.20
CA CYS A 58 2.52 1.95 5.35
C CYS A 58 3.20 2.69 6.52
N PRO A 59 2.69 2.59 7.75
CA PRO A 59 3.27 3.29 8.90
C PRO A 59 4.64 2.76 9.33
N ALA A 60 4.98 1.52 8.98
CA ALA A 60 6.25 0.90 9.39
C ALA A 60 7.37 1.06 8.36
N CYS A 61 7.06 0.92 7.06
CA CYS A 61 8.06 0.93 5.99
C CYS A 61 7.85 2.04 4.94
N PHE A 62 6.86 2.91 5.14
CA PHE A 62 6.52 4.03 4.23
C PHE A 62 6.22 3.64 2.78
N THR A 63 6.07 2.35 2.50
CA THR A 63 5.71 1.89 1.16
C THR A 63 4.30 2.38 0.83
N THR A 64 4.15 2.93 -0.37
CA THR A 64 2.85 3.30 -0.93
C THR A 64 1.94 2.09 -1.03
N LEU A 65 0.77 2.18 -0.41
CA LEU A 65 -0.26 1.13 -0.37
C LEU A 65 -1.42 1.47 -1.31
N CYS A 66 -1.73 2.75 -1.49
CA CYS A 66 -2.84 3.18 -2.33
C CYS A 66 -2.59 4.59 -2.87
N LEU A 67 -2.87 4.79 -4.16
CA LEU A 67 -2.79 6.08 -4.85
C LEU A 67 -4.15 6.75 -5.03
N GLU A 68 -5.22 5.97 -4.89
CA GLU A 68 -6.62 6.36 -5.14
C GLU A 68 -7.48 5.91 -3.96
N CYS A 69 -7.65 6.79 -2.98
CA CYS A 69 -8.53 6.54 -1.86
C CYS A 69 -9.51 7.70 -1.64
N GLN A 70 -10.65 7.34 -1.07
CA GLN A 70 -11.67 8.27 -0.61
C GLN A 70 -11.71 8.26 0.91
N ARG A 71 -11.73 9.43 1.53
CA ARG A 71 -11.81 9.57 2.98
C ARG A 71 -13.23 9.21 3.45
N HIS A 72 -13.32 8.45 4.53
CA HIS A 72 -14.61 8.04 5.09
C HIS A 72 -15.36 9.26 5.67
N GLU A 73 -16.65 9.40 5.36
CA GLU A 73 -17.47 10.57 5.77
C GLU A 73 -17.53 10.75 7.30
N LYS A 74 -17.69 9.64 8.03
CA LYS A 74 -17.80 9.66 9.51
C LYS A 74 -16.47 9.74 10.25
N TYR A 75 -15.40 9.19 9.69
CA TYR A 75 -14.12 9.00 10.37
C TYR A 75 -12.99 9.49 9.46
N LEU A 76 -12.51 10.71 9.71
CA LEU A 76 -11.52 11.35 8.84
C LEU A 76 -10.16 10.63 8.82
N THR A 77 -9.89 9.76 9.78
CA THR A 77 -8.66 8.94 9.84
C THR A 77 -8.80 7.61 9.10
N GLN A 78 -9.95 7.34 8.48
CA GLN A 78 -10.20 6.10 7.75
C GLN A 78 -10.37 6.41 6.27
N TYR A 79 -9.88 5.49 5.44
CA TYR A 79 -9.89 5.63 3.99
C TYR A 79 -10.43 4.37 3.34
N ARG A 80 -11.23 4.56 2.29
CA ARG A 80 -11.79 3.49 1.47
C ARG A 80 -11.08 3.50 0.12
N ALA A 81 -10.74 2.32 -0.39
CA ALA A 81 -10.13 2.17 -1.69
C ALA A 81 -10.58 0.89 -2.37
N ILE A 82 -10.54 0.89 -3.69
CA ILE A 82 -10.84 -0.28 -4.52
C ILE A 82 -9.52 -0.86 -5.04
N PHE A 83 -8.60 0.01 -5.46
CA PHE A 83 -7.30 -0.39 -6.00
C PHE A 83 -6.19 -0.16 -4.98
N VAL A 84 -5.48 -1.24 -4.66
CA VAL A 84 -4.35 -1.22 -3.73
C VAL A 84 -3.13 -1.83 -4.37
N VAL A 85 -1.97 -1.37 -3.93
CA VAL A 85 -0.66 -1.89 -4.32
C VAL A 85 0.09 -2.30 -3.06
N ASN A 86 0.98 -3.29 -3.18
CA ASN A 86 1.83 -3.71 -2.08
C ASN A 86 1.06 -4.18 -0.81
N CYS A 87 -0.16 -4.67 -0.97
CA CYS A 87 -0.99 -5.25 0.11
C CYS A 87 -1.13 -6.78 -0.06
N LYS A 88 -1.21 -7.50 1.06
CA LYS A 88 -1.50 -8.93 1.16
C LYS A 88 -2.74 -9.14 2.03
N ILE A 89 -3.69 -9.94 1.56
CA ILE A 89 -4.89 -10.30 2.31
C ILE A 89 -4.59 -11.57 3.11
N GLU A 90 -4.78 -11.51 4.42
CA GLU A 90 -4.70 -12.68 5.30
C GLU A 90 -6.13 -13.16 5.62
N ASN A 91 -6.41 -14.45 5.44
CA ASN A 91 -7.73 -15.05 5.67
C ASN A 91 -8.10 -15.19 7.15
N LYS A 92 -7.43 -14.45 8.04
CA LYS A 92 -7.83 -14.34 9.45
C LYS A 92 -9.11 -13.52 9.49
N GLN A 93 -10.22 -14.18 9.81
CA GLN A 93 -11.47 -13.51 10.11
C GLN A 93 -11.28 -12.77 11.44
N VAL A 94 -11.25 -11.44 11.39
CA VAL A 94 -11.22 -10.62 12.60
C VAL A 94 -12.67 -10.35 13.01
N PRO A 95 -13.12 -10.81 14.19
CA PRO A 95 -14.42 -10.41 14.69
C PRO A 95 -14.41 -8.89 14.87
N ARG A 96 -15.43 -8.18 14.37
CA ARG A 96 -15.62 -6.76 14.68
C ARG A 96 -15.55 -6.60 16.20
N GLN A 97 -14.55 -5.89 16.71
CA GLN A 97 -14.51 -5.52 18.13
C GLN A 97 -15.61 -4.49 18.34
N SER A 98 -16.83 -4.97 18.63
CA SER A 98 -17.83 -4.13 19.26
C SER A 98 -17.20 -3.59 20.54
N SER A 99 -17.11 -2.27 20.65
CA SER A 99 -16.73 -1.59 21.88
C SER A 99 -17.76 -1.88 22.98
N SER A 100 -17.64 -3.04 23.61
CA SER A 100 -18.45 -3.46 24.74
C SER A 100 -17.56 -4.11 25.80
N SER A 101 -16.63 -3.32 26.37
CA SER A 101 -16.02 -3.64 27.66
C SER A 101 -16.57 -2.70 28.75
N SER A 102 -17.71 -3.11 29.28
CA SER A 102 -18.14 -3.02 30.69
C SER A 102 -17.42 -2.04 31.63
N ARG A 103 -18.20 -1.11 32.22
CA ARG A 103 -17.99 -0.69 33.61
C ARG A 103 -19.19 -1.07 34.44
N SER A 104 -19.11 -2.26 35.03
CA SER A 104 -19.95 -2.70 36.13
C SER A 104 -19.78 -1.76 37.32
N ARG A 105 -20.82 -0.99 37.65
CA ARG A 105 -21.08 -0.48 39.00
C ARG A 105 -22.55 -0.73 39.36
N LYS A 106 -22.73 -1.82 40.09
CA LYS A 106 -23.93 -2.25 40.83
C LYS A 106 -24.66 -1.08 41.52
N ARG A 107 -25.96 -0.90 41.22
CA ARG A 107 -27.04 -0.52 42.17
C ARG A 107 -28.42 -0.46 41.50
N ASN A 108 -29.21 -1.50 41.77
CA ASN A 108 -30.63 -1.50 42.18
C ASN A 108 -31.68 -0.67 41.40
N ARG A 109 -32.70 -1.41 40.91
CA ARG A 109 -34.15 -1.17 41.07
C ARG A 109 -34.96 -0.74 39.82
N SER A 110 -36.07 -1.49 39.65
CA SER A 110 -37.31 -1.27 38.90
C SER A 110 -37.29 -1.27 37.37
N ASN A 111 -37.80 -2.39 36.83
CA ASN A 111 -38.93 -2.49 35.88
C ASN A 111 -39.38 -1.16 35.25
N GLU A 112 -39.23 -1.03 33.93
CA GLU A 112 -40.26 -0.61 32.97
C GLU A 112 -39.78 -1.05 31.56
N ALA A 113 -40.71 -1.63 30.78
CA ALA A 113 -40.47 -2.10 29.44
C ALA A 113 -40.22 -0.93 28.47
N PHE A 114 -39.13 -0.99 27.71
CA PHE A 114 -38.99 -0.23 26.47
C PHE A 114 -38.45 -1.17 25.40
N ASP A 115 -39.34 -1.49 24.47
CA ASP A 115 -39.10 -2.19 23.22
C ASP A 115 -38.17 -1.34 22.35
N GLY A 116 -36.89 -1.69 22.40
CA GLY A 116 -35.83 -1.14 21.56
C GLY A 116 -35.31 -2.23 20.64
N SER A 117 -36.18 -2.76 19.80
CA SER A 117 -35.81 -3.50 18.59
C SER A 117 -35.08 -2.56 17.62
N ASP A 118 -33.81 -2.26 17.91
CA ASP A 118 -32.88 -1.74 16.90
C ASP A 118 -32.01 -2.90 16.43
N ALA A 119 -32.64 -3.73 15.61
CA ALA A 119 -32.01 -4.68 14.73
C ALA A 119 -31.19 -3.91 13.68
N VAL A 120 -30.03 -3.37 14.08
CA VAL A 120 -29.00 -2.97 13.12
C VAL A 120 -28.16 -4.20 12.84
N SER A 121 -28.67 -4.95 11.84
CA SER A 121 -27.96 -5.86 10.95
C SER A 121 -26.70 -6.47 11.54
N THR A 122 -26.88 -7.63 12.16
CA THR A 122 -25.85 -8.67 12.24
C THR A 122 -25.56 -9.15 10.80
N SER A 123 -24.95 -8.28 9.99
CA SER A 123 -24.30 -8.75 8.77
C SER A 123 -23.09 -9.54 9.26
N ASN A 124 -23.14 -10.85 9.05
CA ASN A 124 -22.00 -11.75 9.23
C ASN A 124 -20.93 -11.44 8.16
N GLU A 125 -20.56 -10.18 7.99
CA GLU A 125 -19.56 -9.72 7.03
C GLU A 125 -18.22 -10.25 7.47
N THR A 126 -17.70 -11.18 6.67
CA THR A 126 -16.40 -11.81 6.89
C THR A 126 -15.28 -10.86 6.48
N LEU A 127 -14.96 -9.90 7.34
CA LEU A 127 -13.84 -8.99 7.14
C LEU A 127 -12.52 -9.77 7.16
N LYS A 128 -11.75 -9.66 6.08
CA LYS A 128 -10.41 -10.25 5.99
C LYS A 128 -9.37 -9.18 6.30
N GLN A 129 -8.32 -9.57 7.01
CA GLN A 129 -7.25 -8.64 7.38
C GLN A 129 -6.37 -8.31 6.17
N VAL A 130 -5.94 -7.04 6.09
CA VAL A 130 -5.04 -6.55 5.04
C VAL A 130 -3.74 -6.09 5.68
N CYS A 131 -2.64 -6.65 5.19
CA CYS A 131 -1.29 -6.39 5.68
C CYS A 131 -0.40 -5.84 4.55
N CYS A 132 0.61 -5.06 4.90
CA CYS A 132 1.63 -4.64 3.94
C CYS A 132 2.42 -5.85 3.45
N SER A 133 2.66 -5.92 2.14
CA SER A 133 3.40 -7.02 1.51
C SER A 133 4.89 -7.07 1.87
N ILE A 134 5.46 -5.94 2.28
CA ILE A 134 6.90 -5.76 2.52
C ILE A 134 7.26 -6.02 3.99
N CYS A 135 6.56 -5.35 4.92
CA CYS A 135 6.86 -5.45 6.35
C CYS A 135 5.81 -6.23 7.16
N SER A 136 4.78 -6.76 6.51
CA SER A 136 3.69 -7.55 7.13
C SER A 136 2.89 -6.81 8.21
N THR A 137 3.00 -5.49 8.29
CA THR A 137 2.21 -4.67 9.23
C THR A 137 0.74 -4.66 8.82
N GLU A 138 -0.15 -4.81 9.80
CA GLU A 138 -1.60 -4.66 9.61
C GLU A 138 -1.94 -3.21 9.27
N VAL A 139 -2.62 -3.00 8.14
CA VAL A 139 -2.93 -1.67 7.60
C VAL A 139 -4.44 -1.44 7.49
N GLY A 140 -5.23 -2.51 7.41
CA GLY A 140 -6.67 -2.40 7.23
C GLY A 140 -7.38 -3.74 7.18
N VAL A 141 -8.62 -3.70 6.70
CA VAL A 141 -9.47 -4.86 6.41
C VAL A 141 -10.10 -4.72 5.03
N ILE A 142 -10.54 -5.82 4.44
CA ILE A 142 -11.33 -5.85 3.20
C ILE A 142 -12.67 -6.54 3.48
N ASP A 143 -13.74 -6.00 2.90
CA ASP A 143 -15.09 -6.55 2.99
C ASP A 143 -15.41 -7.54 1.86
N GLU A 144 -16.67 -7.98 1.80
CA GLU A 144 -17.16 -8.94 0.79
C GLU A 144 -17.35 -8.30 -0.58
N ASP A 145 -17.50 -6.97 -0.62
CA ASP A 145 -17.60 -6.17 -1.85
C ASP A 145 -16.22 -5.80 -2.42
N GLU A 146 -15.15 -6.41 -1.90
CA GLU A 146 -13.74 -6.18 -2.26
C GLU A 146 -13.28 -4.73 -2.04
N VAL A 147 -13.90 -4.01 -1.10
CA VAL A 147 -13.53 -2.65 -0.71
C VAL A 147 -12.59 -2.68 0.49
N TYR A 148 -11.42 -2.07 0.30
CA TYR A 148 -10.41 -1.94 1.33
C TYR A 148 -10.75 -0.79 2.27
N HIS A 149 -10.72 -1.08 3.56
CA HIS A 149 -10.91 -0.14 4.66
C HIS A 149 -9.61 0.01 5.44
N PHE A 150 -8.92 1.12 5.23
CA PHE A 150 -7.66 1.45 5.89
C PHE A 150 -7.89 2.30 7.14
N PHE A 151 -7.25 1.94 8.25
CA PHE A 151 -7.30 2.68 9.52
C PHE A 151 -5.93 2.83 10.19
N ASN A 152 -4.92 2.09 9.75
CA ASN A 152 -3.55 2.17 10.25
C ASN A 152 -2.58 2.52 9.10
N VAL A 153 -2.75 3.71 8.55
CA VAL A 153 -2.00 4.21 7.39
C VAL A 153 -1.59 5.67 7.60
N LEU A 154 -0.55 6.08 6.87
CA LEU A 154 -0.11 7.48 6.83
C LEU A 154 -0.65 8.12 5.55
N PRO A 155 -1.61 9.04 5.64
CA PRO A 155 -2.06 9.82 4.50
C PRO A 155 -1.04 10.92 4.19
N SER A 156 -0.75 11.10 2.90
CA SER A 156 -0.03 12.26 2.37
C SER A 156 -1.01 13.05 1.50
N GLU A 157 -0.99 14.38 1.63
CA GLU A 157 -1.80 15.26 0.78
C GLU A 157 -1.41 15.05 -0.69
N SER A 158 -2.41 15.02 -1.56
CA SER A 158 -2.28 14.88 -3.01
C SER A 158 -2.06 16.22 -3.70
#